data_AF-A0A521ZZN4-F1
#
_entry.id   AF-A0A521ZZN4-F1
#
_cell.length_a   1.000
_cell.length_b   1.000
_cell.length_c   1.000
_cell.angle_alpha   90.00
_cell.angle_beta   90.00
_cell.angle_gamma   90.00
#
_symmetry.space_group_name_H-M   'P 1'
#
loop_
_entity.id
_entity.type
_entity.pdbx_description
1 polymer ?
#
loop_
_entity_poly.entity_id
_entity_poly.type
_entity_poly.pdbx_seq_one_letter_code
_entity_poly.pdbx_strand_id
1 'polypeptide(L)' 'AAPVANGTLKLAISPWGEVLVDGRAVGVAPPLTQLSLPPGAHAITIRNGDSPDFRQTIEVRADKVVHVKHQF' A
#
# COMPACT_ATOMS: atom_id res chain seq x y z
N ALA A 1 17.78 -1.23 -20.06
CA ALA A 1 16.97 -0.44 -19.11
C ALA A 1 17.63 -0.56 -17.74
N ALA A 2 17.88 0.55 -17.04
CA ALA A 2 18.36 0.48 -15.66
C ALA A 2 17.26 -0.16 -14.79
N PRO A 3 17.59 -1.03 -13.82
CA PRO A 3 16.60 -1.47 -12.85
C PRO A 3 16.13 -0.23 -12.09
N VAL A 4 14.88 0.18 -12.32
CA VAL A 4 14.25 1.21 -11.50
C VAL A 4 14.19 0.65 -10.09
N ALA A 5 14.99 1.21 -9.18
CA ALA A 5 14.97 0.78 -7.79
C ALA A 5 13.54 0.97 -7.25
N ASN A 6 12.97 -0.11 -6.74
CA ASN A 6 11.62 -0.08 -6.18
C ASN A 6 11.63 0.73 -4.88
N GLY A 7 10.51 1.42 -4.60
CA GLY A 7 10.25 1.96 -3.28
C GLY A 7 9.61 0.91 -2.38
N THR A 8 9.76 1.09 -1.07
CA THR A 8 9.18 0.18 -0.08
C THR A 8 7.95 0.84 0.55
N LEU A 9 6.80 0.18 0.47
CA LEU A 9 5.58 0.57 1.17
C LEU A 9 5.45 -0.30 2.42
N LYS A 10 5.41 0.32 3.60
CA LYS A 10 5.10 -0.34 4.87
C LYS A 10 3.66 -0.05 5.26
N LEU A 11 2.90 -1.10 5.55
CA LEU A 11 1.48 -1.08 5.87
C LEU A 11 1.31 -1.48 7.34
N ALA A 12 0.70 -0.60 8.13
CA ALA A 12 0.26 -0.92 9.49
C ALA A 12 -1.25 -0.74 9.56
N ILE A 13 -1.98 -1.83 9.37
CA ILE A 13 -3.44 -1.84 9.31
C ILE A 13 -3.96 -2.64 10.49
N SER A 14 -4.97 -2.13 11.18
CA SER A 14 -5.62 -2.81 12.31
C SER A 14 -7.14 -2.63 12.25
N PRO A 15 -7.94 -3.67 12.57
CA PRO A 15 -7.52 -5.04 12.89
C PRO A 15 -7.01 -5.82 11.66
N TRP A 16 -7.58 -5.57 10.50
CA TRP A 16 -7.14 -6.08 9.20
C TRP A 16 -7.69 -5.21 8.07
N GLY A 17 -7.18 -5.39 6.85
CA GLY A 17 -7.72 -4.75 5.66
C GLY A 17 -7.14 -5.31 4.36
N GLU A 18 -7.98 -5.49 3.35
CA GLU A 18 -7.59 -5.81 1.99
C GLU A 18 -6.95 -4.59 1.34
N VAL A 19 -5.72 -4.76 0.86
CA VAL A 19 -4.93 -3.70 0.22
C VAL A 19 -5.04 -3.86 -1.30
N LEU A 20 -5.48 -2.80 -1.95
CA LEU A 20 -5.50 -2.66 -3.40
C LEU A 20 -4.53 -1.56 -3.80
N VAL A 21 -3.71 -1.82 -4.81
CA VAL A 21 -2.79 -0.85 -5.41
C VAL A 21 -3.25 -0.60 -6.83
N ASP A 22 -3.56 0.64 -7.16
CA ASP A 22 -4.09 1.06 -8.47
C ASP A 22 -5.35 0.28 -8.89
N GLY A 23 -6.18 -0.09 -7.91
CA GLY A 23 -7.39 -0.88 -8.10
C GLY A 23 -7.16 -2.40 -8.19
N ARG A 24 -5.92 -2.88 -8.09
CA ARG A 24 -5.59 -4.31 -8.06
C ARG A 24 -5.36 -4.78 -6.64
N ALA A 25 -6.11 -5.80 -6.19
CA ALA A 25 -5.87 -6.46 -4.92
C ALA A 25 -4.47 -7.11 -4.90
N VAL A 26 -3.66 -6.73 -3.92
CA VAL A 26 -2.29 -7.24 -3.73
C VAL A 26 -2.19 -8.18 -2.52
N GLY A 27 -3.15 -8.12 -1.60
CA GLY A 27 -3.25 -9.00 -0.45
C GLY A 27 -3.93 -8.32 0.74
N VAL A 28 -3.87 -8.96 1.91
CA VAL A 28 -4.53 -8.50 3.13
C VAL A 28 -3.49 -8.21 4.21
N ALA A 29 -3.57 -7.05 4.86
CA ALA A 29 -2.80 -6.70 6.05
C ALA A 29 -3.63 -7.05 7.31
N PRO A 30 -3.05 -7.55 8.42
CA PRO A 30 -1.65 -7.43 8.82
C PRO A 30 -0.63 -8.44 8.27
N PRO A 31 -0.93 -9.64 7.70
CA PRO A 31 0.16 -10.50 7.20
C PRO A 31 0.96 -9.80 6.09
N LEU A 32 0.32 -8.91 5.33
CA LEU A 32 0.96 -7.97 4.42
C LEU A 32 1.35 -6.67 5.14
N THR A 33 2.59 -6.61 5.66
CA THR A 33 3.14 -5.39 6.29
C THR A 33 4.08 -4.60 5.38
N GLN A 34 4.52 -5.19 4.27
CA GLN A 34 5.48 -4.56 3.35
C GLN A 34 5.17 -4.94 1.90
N LEU A 35 5.35 -3.98 1.00
CA LEU A 35 5.22 -4.12 -0.44
C LEU A 35 6.35 -3.39 -1.16
N SER A 36 6.84 -3.99 -2.23
CA SER A 36 7.80 -3.35 -3.13
C SER A 36 7.04 -2.84 -4.35
N LEU A 37 7.02 -1.52 -4.54
CA LEU A 37 6.31 -0.87 -5.64
C LEU A 37 7.29 -0.12 -6.53
N PRO A 38 7.07 -0.08 -7.85
CA PRO A 38 7.88 0.75 -8.71
C PRO A 38 7.77 2.24 -8.31
N PRO A 39 8.78 3.06 -8.62
CA PRO A 39 8.66 4.50 -8.40
C PRO A 39 7.54 5.06 -9.30
N GLY A 40 6.66 5.88 -8.71
CA GLY A 40 5.48 6.41 -9.37
C GLY A 40 4.39 6.81 -8.39
N ALA A 41 3.34 7.46 -8.90
CA ALA A 41 2.12 7.70 -8.14
C ALA A 41 1.28 6.42 -8.11
N HIS A 42 0.97 5.95 -6.90
CA HIS A 42 0.16 4.75 -6.67
C HIS A 42 -1.05 5.09 -5.79
N ALA A 43 -2.22 4.63 -6.20
CA ALA A 43 -3.45 4.77 -5.42
C ALA A 43 -3.64 3.53 -4.55
N ILE A 44 -3.41 3.68 -3.24
CA ILE A 44 -3.64 2.62 -2.25
C ILE A 44 -5.09 2.72 -1.79
N THR A 45 -5.83 1.62 -1.87
CA THR A 45 -7.17 1.51 -1.30
C THR A 45 -7.15 0.38 -0.28
N ILE A 46 -7.68 0.63 0.91
CA ILE A 46 -7.76 -0.33 1.99
C ILE A 46 -9.23 -0.56 2.31
N ARG A 47 -9.66 -1.81 2.32
CA ARG A 47 -11.04 -2.22 2.59
C ARG A 47 -11.11 -3.18 3.76
N ASN A 48 -12.13 -3.06 4.61
CA ASN A 48 -12.35 -3.97 5.73
C ASN A 48 -13.85 -4.24 5.90
N GLY A 49 -14.36 -5.18 5.10
CA GLY A 49 -15.77 -5.56 5.12
C GLY A 49 -16.70 -4.38 4.89
N ASP A 50 -17.52 -4.07 5.89
CA ASP A 50 -18.49 -2.96 5.87
C ASP A 50 -17.90 -1.60 6.26
N SER A 51 -16.60 -1.55 6.58
CA SER A 51 -15.92 -0.29 6.93
C SER A 51 -15.72 0.60 5.71
N PRO A 52 -15.68 1.94 5.87
CA PRO A 52 -15.42 2.85 4.76
C PRO A 52 -14.09 2.55 4.05
N ASP A 53 -14.12 2.52 2.72
CA ASP A 53 -12.93 2.38 1.89
C ASP A 53 -11.95 3.52 2.17
N PHE A 54 -10.76 3.19 2.69
CA PHE A 54 -9.69 4.16 2.87
C PHE A 54 -8.86 4.25 1.60
N ARG A 55 -8.95 5.36 0.88
CA ARG A 55 -8.16 5.60 -0.34
C ARG A 55 -7.12 6.69 -0.12
N GLN A 56 -5.86 6.37 -0.39
CA GLN A 56 -4.73 7.27 -0.29
C GLN A 56 -3.85 7.17 -1.53
N THR A 57 -3.58 8.30 -2.17
CA THR A 57 -2.58 8.37 -3.24
C THR A 57 -1.23 8.65 -2.61
N ILE A 58 -0.25 7.78 -2.87
CA ILE A 58 1.12 7.95 -2.41
C ILE A 58 2.05 8.10 -3.62
N GLU A 59 3.08 8.93 -3.47
CA GLU A 59 4.17 8.99 -4.44
C GLU A 59 5.31 8.11 -3.95
N VAL A 60 5.49 6.97 -4.61
CA VAL A 60 6.60 6.06 -4.34
C VAL A 60 7.80 6.58 -5.11
N ARG A 61 8.92 6.71 -4.41
CA ARG A 61 10.22 7.07 -5.01
C ARG A 61 11.20 5.92 -4.81
N ALA A 62 12.14 5.80 -5.73
CA ALA A 62 13.22 4.83 -5.64
C ALA A 62 13.95 4.98 -4.29
N ASP A 63 14.24 3.85 -3.65
CA ASP A 63 14.95 3.78 -2.36
C ASP A 63 14.28 4.53 -1.20
N LYS A 64 13.02 4.94 -1.34
CA LYS A 64 12.24 5.57 -0.27
C LYS A 64 11.28 4.57 0.34
N VAL A 65 11.13 4.70 1.66
CA VAL A 65 10.13 3.96 2.43
C VAL A 65 8.93 4.87 2.70
N VAL A 66 7.75 4.46 2.25
CA VAL A 66 6.47 5.11 2.55
C VAL A 66 5.79 4.31 3.64
N HIS A 67 5.29 4.97 4.68
CA HIS A 67 4.52 4.32 5.74
C HIS A 67 3.05 4.72 5.61
N VAL A 68 2.19 3.72 5.41
CA VAL A 68 0.75 3.88 5.43
C VAL A 68 0.23 3.18 6.68
N LYS A 69 -0.40 3.96 7.56
CA LYS A 69 -1.00 3.46 8.79
C LYS A 69 -2.48 3.74 8.74
N HIS A 70 -3.29 2.73 9.01
CA HIS A 70 -4.74 2.89 9.03
C HIS A 70 -5.35 2.03 10.14
N GLN A 71 -6.34 2.57 10.82
CA GLN A 71 -7.11 1.88 11.86
C GLN A 71 -8.57 2.06 11.48
N PHE A 72 -9.26 0.94 11.30
CA PHE A 72 -10.69 0.88 11.01
C PHE A 72 -11.52 1.04 12.28
#